data_AF-A0AAD4V8I1-F1
#
_entry.id   AF-A0AAD4V8I1-F1
#
_cell.length_a   1.000
_cell.length_b   1.000
_cell.length_c   1.000
_cell.angle_alpha   90.00
_cell.angle_beta   90.00
_cell.angle_gamma   90.00
#
_symmetry.space_group_name_H-M   'P 1'
#
loop_
_entity.id
_entity.type
_entity.pdbx_description
1 polymer ?
#
loop_
_entity_poly.entity_id
_entity_poly.type
_entity_poly.pdbx_seq_one_letter_code
_entity_poly.pdbx_strand_id
1 'polypeptide(L)'
;MYTPESELKKKFKSRWSNLTSARRVNGSSFGLNTYGLYAYDSVRHLAVALDSFFARGGNISFSTDSNLNELRGGKLNLDALKMFNGGSQLLQSILEVNTTGLIGPIKFNPDGNLINPAFEVINVIGTRTRTIGYWSNSSGLSLDPPEKPQRKLQFSFSTLFFSQILILNSSYIASLTSILTVEQLSSPVKGIESLATGGDPIGFLKGSFAENYLTDELNIHRSRLVPLNSPEEYEKALQDGPSAGGVAAVIDERAYMELFLSSRGGYSIVGQEFTKMGWGFIESYIKYDKDIR
;
A
#
# COMPACT_ATOMS: atom_id res chain seq x y z
N MET A 1 15.58 -16.11 -9.27
CA MET A 1 16.30 -16.55 -8.05
C MET A 1 17.61 -15.81 -8.00
N TYR A 2 17.97 -15.25 -6.83
CA TYR A 2 19.20 -14.50 -6.65
C TYR A 2 20.37 -15.45 -6.52
N THR A 3 21.48 -15.12 -7.15
CA THR A 3 22.75 -15.83 -6.98
C THR A 3 23.85 -14.80 -6.74
N PRO A 4 24.59 -14.90 -5.63
CA PRO A 4 25.73 -14.04 -5.33
C PRO A 4 26.66 -13.87 -6.52
N GLU A 5 27.30 -12.72 -6.65
CA GLU A 5 28.47 -12.61 -7.52
C GLU A 5 29.71 -13.01 -6.73
N SER A 6 30.35 -14.10 -7.14
CA SER A 6 31.55 -14.64 -6.51
C SER A 6 32.67 -14.84 -7.54
N GLU A 7 33.92 -14.83 -7.10
CA GLU A 7 35.06 -15.12 -7.98
C GLU A 7 34.98 -16.52 -8.60
N LEU A 8 34.41 -17.50 -7.87
CA LEU A 8 34.14 -18.84 -8.39
C LEU A 8 33.17 -18.79 -9.57
N LYS A 9 32.06 -18.05 -9.43
CA LYS A 9 31.05 -17.87 -10.49
C LYS A 9 31.63 -17.15 -11.70
N LYS A 10 32.46 -16.11 -11.50
CA LYS A 10 33.14 -15.40 -12.59
C LYS A 10 34.10 -16.31 -13.36
N LYS A 11 34.94 -17.07 -12.65
CA LYS A 11 35.85 -18.07 -13.26
C LYS A 11 35.09 -19.14 -14.02
N PHE A 12 33.98 -19.64 -13.46
CA PHE A 12 33.13 -20.61 -14.13
C PHE A 12 32.48 -20.04 -15.40
N LYS A 13 31.87 -18.85 -15.33
CA LYS A 13 31.30 -18.16 -16.50
C LYS A 13 32.33 -17.96 -17.60
N SER A 14 33.56 -17.54 -17.24
CA SER A 14 34.67 -17.39 -18.18
C SER A 14 35.03 -18.72 -18.85
N ARG A 15 35.26 -19.78 -18.06
CA ARG A 15 35.55 -21.13 -18.58
C ARG A 15 34.42 -21.67 -19.46
N TRP A 16 33.17 -21.49 -19.05
CA TRP A 16 31.98 -21.91 -19.81
C TRP A 16 31.89 -21.20 -21.15
N SER A 17 32.13 -19.88 -21.16
CA SER A 17 32.13 -19.10 -22.40
C SER A 17 33.22 -19.55 -23.37
N ASN A 18 34.41 -19.90 -22.87
CA ASN A 18 35.49 -20.43 -23.69
C ASN A 18 35.13 -21.79 -24.30
N LEU A 19 34.52 -22.69 -23.52
CA LEU A 19 34.11 -24.02 -24.01
C LEU A 19 32.97 -23.96 -25.04
N THR A 20 32.06 -23.01 -24.88
CA THR A 20 30.89 -22.84 -25.76
C THR A 20 31.15 -21.90 -26.93
N SER A 21 32.31 -21.22 -26.96
CA SER A 21 32.69 -20.26 -28.00
C SER A 21 32.73 -20.86 -29.41
N ALA A 22 33.08 -22.14 -29.54
CA ALA A 22 33.10 -22.87 -30.81
C ALA A 22 31.71 -23.34 -31.26
N ARG A 23 30.70 -23.31 -30.37
CA ARG A 23 29.34 -23.84 -30.61
C ARG A 23 28.31 -22.71 -30.77
N ARG A 24 28.73 -21.61 -31.39
CA ARG A 24 27.85 -20.46 -31.67
C ARG A 24 26.76 -20.89 -32.65
N VAL A 25 25.51 -20.72 -32.25
CA VAL A 25 24.35 -20.83 -33.15
C VAL A 25 23.88 -19.41 -33.41
N ASN A 26 23.85 -19.00 -34.68
CA ASN A 26 23.42 -17.67 -35.12
C ASN A 26 24.15 -16.50 -34.43
N GLY A 27 25.46 -16.63 -34.20
CA GLY A 27 26.28 -15.57 -33.60
C GLY A 27 26.08 -15.37 -32.08
N SER A 28 25.10 -16.04 -31.47
CA SER A 28 24.89 -16.05 -30.03
C SER A 28 25.61 -17.23 -29.37
N SER A 29 26.35 -16.96 -28.30
CA SER A 29 26.91 -18.03 -27.46
C SER A 29 25.79 -18.75 -26.72
N PHE A 30 25.98 -20.02 -26.40
CA PHE A 30 25.06 -20.75 -25.54
C PHE A 30 25.08 -20.09 -24.15
N GLY A 31 24.09 -19.22 -23.91
CA GLY A 31 24.01 -18.40 -22.73
C GLY A 31 23.91 -19.24 -21.46
N LEU A 32 24.77 -18.98 -20.49
CA LEU A 32 24.65 -19.58 -19.17
C LEU A 32 23.51 -18.88 -18.42
N ASN A 33 22.38 -19.56 -18.28
CA ASN A 33 21.26 -19.09 -17.49
C ASN A 33 21.39 -19.54 -16.02
N THR A 34 20.52 -19.02 -15.15
CA THR A 34 20.51 -19.38 -13.74
C THR A 34 20.34 -20.88 -13.53
N TYR A 35 19.48 -21.55 -14.32
CA TYR A 35 19.28 -23.00 -14.22
C TYR A 35 20.56 -23.81 -14.45
N GLY A 36 21.43 -23.38 -15.37
CA GLY A 36 22.72 -24.03 -15.61
C GLY A 36 23.65 -23.97 -14.40
N LEU A 37 23.62 -22.87 -13.64
CA LEU A 37 24.37 -22.76 -12.39
C LEU A 37 23.84 -23.72 -11.32
N TYR A 38 22.51 -23.81 -11.18
CA TYR A 38 21.87 -24.75 -10.25
C TYR A 38 22.17 -26.20 -10.59
N ALA A 39 22.11 -26.57 -11.87
CA ALA A 39 22.41 -27.93 -12.31
C ALA A 39 23.84 -28.33 -11.96
N TYR A 40 24.81 -27.45 -12.20
CA TYR A 40 26.21 -27.68 -11.83
C TYR A 40 26.37 -27.88 -10.32
N ASP A 41 25.83 -26.97 -9.53
CA ASP A 41 25.95 -27.05 -8.07
C ASP A 41 25.17 -28.24 -7.49
N SER A 42 24.06 -28.66 -8.09
CA SER A 42 23.31 -29.86 -7.68
C SER A 42 24.15 -31.12 -7.83
N VAL A 43 24.82 -31.28 -8.97
CA VAL A 43 25.73 -32.42 -9.20
C VAL A 43 26.92 -32.37 -8.25
N ARG A 44 27.50 -31.19 -8.05
CA ARG A 44 28.62 -31.03 -7.11
C ARG A 44 28.22 -31.33 -5.67
N HIS A 45 27.06 -30.84 -5.23
CA HIS A 45 26.53 -31.08 -3.88
C HIS A 45 26.26 -32.58 -3.66
N LEU A 46 25.66 -33.24 -4.65
CA LEU A 46 25.44 -34.69 -4.62
C LEU A 46 26.77 -35.47 -4.57
N ALA A 47 27.79 -35.04 -5.31
CA ALA A 47 29.10 -35.69 -5.28
C ALA A 47 29.75 -35.64 -3.88
N VAL A 48 29.67 -34.48 -3.20
CA VAL A 48 30.17 -34.32 -1.83
C VAL A 48 29.36 -35.17 -0.83
N ALA A 49 28.04 -35.25 -1.03
CA ALA A 49 27.17 -36.09 -0.21
C ALA A 49 27.51 -37.59 -0.37
N LEU A 50 27.75 -38.04 -1.60
CA LEU A 50 28.15 -39.41 -1.90
C LEU A 50 29.52 -39.76 -1.29
N ASP A 51 30.48 -38.84 -1.38
CA ASP A 51 31.79 -39.00 -0.73
C ASP A 51 31.65 -39.20 0.79
N SER A 52 30.81 -38.37 1.43
CA SER A 52 30.48 -38.50 2.85
C SER A 52 29.75 -39.80 3.18
N PHE A 53 28.85 -40.26 2.32
CA PHE A 53 28.11 -41.53 2.46
C PHE A 53 29.07 -42.73 2.44
N PHE A 54 29.99 -42.78 1.47
CA PHE A 54 30.96 -43.87 1.37
C PHE A 54 31.99 -43.84 2.49
N ALA A 55 32.44 -42.66 2.92
CA ALA A 55 33.37 -42.52 4.04
C ALA A 55 32.80 -43.07 5.37
N ARG A 56 31.46 -43.11 5.52
CA ARG A 56 30.77 -43.68 6.67
C ARG A 56 30.48 -45.18 6.54
N GLY A 57 31.01 -45.84 5.51
CA GLY A 57 30.78 -47.26 5.24
C GLY A 57 29.45 -47.55 4.55
N GLY A 58 28.83 -46.54 3.91
CA GLY A 58 27.62 -46.73 3.11
C GLY A 58 27.85 -47.73 1.98
N ASN A 59 26.92 -48.67 1.81
CA ASN A 59 26.99 -49.70 0.76
C ASN A 59 25.88 -49.52 -0.28
N ILE A 60 26.20 -49.77 -1.55
CA ILE A 60 25.23 -49.73 -2.64
C ILE A 60 24.53 -51.10 -2.70
N SER A 61 23.31 -51.17 -2.17
CA SER A 61 22.47 -52.36 -2.28
C SER A 61 21.01 -51.99 -2.55
N PHE A 62 20.32 -52.87 -3.27
CA PHE A 62 18.96 -52.64 -3.71
C PHE A 62 18.07 -53.82 -3.35
N SER A 63 16.85 -53.55 -2.88
CA SER A 63 15.83 -54.54 -2.58
C SER A 63 14.60 -54.35 -3.49
N THR A 64 13.84 -55.42 -3.67
CA THR A 64 12.54 -55.35 -4.35
C THR A 64 11.50 -54.84 -3.36
N ASP A 65 10.72 -53.84 -3.75
CA ASP A 65 9.62 -53.32 -2.93
C ASP A 65 8.35 -54.14 -3.22
N SER A 66 7.78 -54.74 -2.18
CA SER A 66 6.57 -55.54 -2.31
C SER A 66 5.35 -54.73 -2.77
N ASN A 67 5.30 -53.43 -2.49
CA ASN A 67 4.20 -52.54 -2.90
C ASN A 67 4.18 -52.30 -4.41
N LEU A 68 5.33 -52.41 -5.08
CA LEU A 68 5.42 -52.23 -6.54
C LEU A 68 4.88 -53.42 -7.31
N ASN A 69 4.65 -54.57 -6.65
CA ASN A 69 4.02 -55.73 -7.27
C ASN A 69 2.55 -55.48 -7.64
N GLU A 70 1.88 -54.50 -7.03
CA GLU A 70 0.51 -54.12 -7.39
C GLU A 70 0.45 -53.41 -8.76
N LEU A 71 1.57 -52.86 -9.23
CA LEU A 71 1.69 -52.17 -10.52
C LEU A 71 2.09 -53.12 -11.67
N ARG A 72 2.22 -54.40 -11.35
CA ARG A 72 2.63 -55.45 -12.29
C ARG A 72 1.59 -55.64 -13.38
N GLY A 73 2.03 -55.59 -14.64
CA GLY A 73 1.17 -55.70 -15.83
C GLY A 73 0.69 -54.36 -16.40
N GLY A 74 1.10 -53.23 -15.82
CA GLY A 74 0.92 -51.91 -16.43
C GLY A 74 1.80 -51.68 -17.67
N LYS A 75 1.50 -50.64 -18.44
CA LYS A 75 2.27 -50.25 -19.65
C LYS A 75 3.72 -49.81 -19.31
N LEU A 76 3.95 -49.39 -18.08
CA LEU A 76 5.25 -49.04 -17.54
C LEU A 76 5.70 -50.17 -16.62
N ASN A 77 6.92 -50.67 -16.82
CA ASN A 77 7.53 -51.77 -16.06
C ASN A 77 8.02 -51.26 -14.68
N LEU A 78 7.09 -50.80 -13.85
CA LEU A 78 7.37 -50.19 -12.55
C LEU A 78 7.67 -51.23 -11.46
N ASP A 79 7.23 -52.48 -11.67
CA ASP A 79 7.55 -53.64 -10.83
C ASP A 79 9.04 -54.05 -10.94
N ALA A 80 9.75 -53.59 -11.98
CA ALA A 80 11.20 -53.76 -12.10
C ALA A 80 12.03 -52.72 -11.30
N LEU A 81 11.41 -51.68 -10.75
CA LEU A 81 12.11 -50.69 -9.94
C LEU A 81 12.56 -51.31 -8.62
N LYS A 82 13.81 -51.04 -8.24
CA LYS A 82 14.38 -51.51 -6.97
C LYS A 82 14.54 -50.33 -6.02
N MET A 83 14.23 -50.55 -4.75
CA MET A 83 14.46 -49.57 -3.70
C MET A 83 15.93 -49.58 -3.29
N PHE A 84 16.53 -48.40 -3.18
CA PHE A 84 17.88 -48.27 -2.65
C PHE A 84 17.87 -48.37 -1.12
N ASN A 85 18.50 -49.41 -0.57
CA ASN A 85 18.48 -49.68 0.87
C ASN A 85 19.22 -48.60 1.69
N GLY A 86 20.24 -47.97 1.11
CA GLY A 86 20.98 -46.88 1.72
C GLY A 86 20.31 -45.50 1.58
N GLY A 87 19.06 -45.43 1.10
CA GLY A 87 18.39 -44.18 0.77
C GLY A 87 18.31 -43.19 1.93
N SER A 88 17.98 -43.65 3.14
CA SER A 88 17.92 -42.80 4.34
C SER A 88 19.29 -42.24 4.74
N GLN A 89 20.33 -43.08 4.68
CA GLN A 89 21.72 -42.69 4.97
C GLN A 89 22.26 -41.69 3.94
N LEU A 90 21.93 -41.90 2.66
CA LEU A 90 22.31 -40.97 1.60
C LEU A 90 21.56 -39.64 1.72
N LEU A 91 20.25 -39.68 2.01
CA LEU A 91 19.47 -38.46 2.26
C LEU A 91 20.06 -37.66 3.41
N GLN A 92 20.37 -38.32 4.53
CA GLN A 92 21.04 -37.68 5.66
C GLN A 92 22.36 -37.05 5.23
N SER A 93 23.16 -37.77 4.44
CA SER A 93 24.43 -37.25 3.91
C SER A 93 24.22 -36.00 3.04
N ILE A 94 23.18 -35.96 2.20
CA ILE A 94 22.81 -34.79 1.36
C ILE A 94 22.41 -33.58 2.21
N LEU A 95 21.62 -33.80 3.27
CA LEU A 95 21.14 -32.73 4.15
C LEU A 95 22.26 -32.13 5.01
N GLU A 96 23.24 -32.94 5.40
CA GLU A 96 24.38 -32.51 6.21
C GLU A 96 25.46 -31.75 5.43
N VAL A 97 25.47 -31.86 4.10
CA VAL A 97 26.44 -31.13 3.28
C VAL A 97 26.24 -29.61 3.46
N ASN A 98 27.32 -28.95 3.84
CA ASN A 98 27.41 -27.50 3.94
C ASN A 98 28.56 -27.02 3.05
N THR A 99 28.24 -26.59 1.84
CA THR A 99 29.26 -26.14 0.87
C THR A 99 28.86 -24.83 0.23
N THR A 100 29.87 -24.07 -0.21
CA THR A 100 29.66 -22.90 -1.06
C THR A 100 29.89 -23.29 -2.51
N GLY A 101 28.88 -23.07 -3.35
CA GLY A 101 28.90 -23.31 -4.79
C GLY A 101 28.98 -22.03 -5.62
N LEU A 102 28.62 -22.13 -6.90
CA LEU A 102 28.46 -20.98 -7.81
C LEU A 102 27.27 -20.10 -7.42
N ILE A 103 26.22 -20.69 -6.83
CA ILE A 103 25.00 -20.01 -6.38
C ILE A 103 25.07 -19.50 -4.93
N GLY A 104 26.23 -19.58 -4.28
CA GLY A 104 26.41 -19.19 -2.88
C GLY A 104 26.43 -20.36 -1.90
N PRO A 105 26.20 -20.10 -0.60
CA PRO A 105 26.10 -21.14 0.42
C PRO A 105 24.90 -22.05 0.16
N ILE A 106 25.12 -23.36 0.14
CA ILE A 106 24.10 -24.39 -0.05
C ILE A 106 24.03 -25.23 1.22
N LYS A 107 22.89 -25.16 1.88
CA LYS A 107 22.58 -25.92 3.08
C LYS A 107 21.09 -26.20 3.12
N PHE A 108 20.72 -27.41 3.50
CA PHE A 108 19.31 -27.82 3.62
C PHE A 108 18.90 -27.89 5.09
N ASN A 109 17.62 -27.65 5.35
CA ASN A 109 17.00 -27.97 6.63
C ASN A 109 16.61 -29.46 6.67
N PRO A 110 16.22 -30.01 7.84
CA PRO A 110 15.81 -31.42 7.94
C PRO A 110 14.64 -31.81 7.02
N ASP A 111 13.81 -30.85 6.61
CA ASP A 111 12.68 -31.07 5.69
C ASP A 111 13.11 -31.08 4.20
N GLY A 112 14.39 -30.86 3.89
CA GLY A 112 14.91 -30.82 2.52
C GLY A 112 14.77 -29.47 1.81
N ASN A 113 14.39 -28.41 2.53
CA ASN A 113 14.32 -27.04 2.00
C ASN A 113 15.68 -26.35 2.07
N LEU A 114 16.04 -25.60 1.03
CA LEU A 114 17.23 -24.76 1.02
C LEU A 114 17.11 -23.67 2.09
N ILE A 115 18.15 -23.50 2.91
CA ILE A 115 18.22 -22.47 3.95
C ILE A 115 18.56 -21.12 3.31
N ASN A 116 17.82 -20.08 3.70
CA ASN A 116 17.99 -18.69 3.25
C ASN A 116 17.95 -18.49 1.71
N PRO A 117 16.91 -18.99 1.02
CA PRO A 117 16.76 -18.69 -0.40
C PRO A 117 16.52 -17.19 -0.60
N ALA A 118 17.12 -16.65 -1.65
CA ALA A 118 16.97 -15.26 -2.03
C ALA A 118 16.54 -15.14 -3.49
N PHE A 119 15.83 -14.06 -3.80
CA PHE A 119 15.23 -13.81 -5.10
C PHE A 119 15.51 -12.37 -5.53
N GLU A 120 15.83 -12.19 -6.81
CA GLU A 120 15.89 -10.86 -7.42
C GLU A 120 14.49 -10.46 -7.86
N VAL A 121 14.09 -9.26 -7.46
CA VAL A 121 12.88 -8.62 -7.97
C VAL A 121 13.29 -7.78 -9.16
N ILE A 122 12.78 -8.14 -10.33
CA ILE A 122 13.09 -7.46 -11.59
C ILE A 122 11.85 -6.76 -12.12
N ASN A 123 12.06 -5.58 -12.70
CA ASN A 123 11.08 -4.90 -13.52
C ASN A 123 11.46 -5.06 -14.99
N VAL A 124 10.46 -5.33 -15.84
CA VAL A 124 10.64 -5.51 -17.28
C VAL A 124 9.97 -4.35 -17.98
N ILE A 125 10.75 -3.54 -18.70
CA ILE A 125 10.25 -2.39 -19.49
C ILE A 125 10.72 -2.57 -20.93
N GLY A 126 9.78 -2.90 -21.82
CA GLY A 126 10.08 -3.25 -23.21
C GLY A 126 11.00 -4.48 -23.29
N THR A 127 12.18 -4.32 -23.90
CA THR A 127 13.20 -5.38 -24.01
C THR A 127 14.26 -5.34 -22.90
N ARG A 128 14.17 -4.40 -21.96
CA ARG A 128 15.16 -4.23 -20.88
C ARG A 128 14.62 -4.77 -19.56
N THR A 129 15.47 -5.51 -18.85
CA THR A 129 15.23 -5.95 -17.47
C THR A 129 16.08 -5.13 -16.51
N ARG A 130 15.47 -4.59 -15.45
CA ARG A 130 16.17 -3.87 -14.38
C ARG A 130 15.85 -4.52 -13.03
N THR A 131 16.88 -4.85 -12.25
CA THR A 131 16.69 -5.26 -10.85
C THR A 131 16.23 -4.07 -10.02
N ILE A 132 15.10 -4.22 -9.33
CA ILE A 132 14.48 -3.20 -8.47
C ILE A 132 14.56 -3.53 -6.98
N GLY A 133 15.02 -4.73 -6.63
CA GLY A 133 15.27 -5.13 -5.25
C GLY A 133 15.52 -6.63 -5.11
N TYR A 134 15.54 -7.08 -3.86
CA TYR A 134 15.77 -8.47 -3.47
C TYR A 134 14.74 -8.87 -2.42
N TRP A 135 14.31 -10.14 -2.46
CA TRP A 135 13.49 -10.74 -1.41
C TRP A 135 14.22 -11.94 -0.82
N SER A 136 14.21 -12.05 0.50
CA SER A 136 14.64 -13.26 1.21
C SER A 136 13.75 -13.52 2.41
N ASN A 137 13.75 -14.76 2.90
CA ASN A 137 12.91 -15.14 4.05
C ASN A 137 13.32 -14.41 5.35
N SER A 138 14.58 -13.99 5.47
CA SER A 138 15.08 -13.29 6.67
C SER A 138 14.93 -11.77 6.60
N SER A 139 15.02 -11.18 5.40
CA SER A 139 14.98 -9.72 5.21
C SER A 139 13.65 -9.17 4.71
N GLY A 140 12.77 -10.02 4.19
CA GLY A 140 11.66 -9.56 3.35
C GLY A 140 12.19 -8.84 2.10
N LEU A 141 11.40 -7.88 1.59
CA LEU A 141 11.78 -7.05 0.45
C LEU A 141 12.80 -5.98 0.87
N SER A 142 13.93 -5.91 0.18
CA SER A 142 15.04 -5.00 0.44
C SER A 142 15.63 -4.46 -0.87
N LEU A 143 16.15 -3.23 -0.84
CA LEU A 143 16.95 -2.70 -1.95
C LEU A 143 18.39 -3.23 -1.93
N ASP A 144 18.89 -3.58 -0.74
CA ASP A 144 20.22 -4.14 -0.56
C ASP A 144 20.22 -5.66 -0.75
N PRO A 145 21.26 -6.22 -1.39
CA PRO A 145 21.44 -7.66 -1.50
C PRO A 145 21.53 -8.32 -0.12
N PRO A 146 21.00 -9.55 0.04
CA PRO A 146 20.94 -10.24 1.33
C PRO A 146 22.32 -10.56 1.94
N GLU A 147 23.40 -10.51 1.15
CA GLU A 147 24.78 -10.68 1.63
C GLU A 147 25.33 -9.46 2.37
N LYS A 148 24.78 -8.27 2.11
CA LYS A 148 25.26 -7.07 2.78
C LYS A 148 24.61 -7.01 4.16
N PRO A 149 25.39 -6.79 5.23
CA PRO A 149 24.82 -6.57 6.54
C PRO A 149 23.83 -5.43 6.44
N GLN A 150 22.59 -5.69 6.85
CA GLN A 150 21.55 -4.67 6.85
C GLN A 150 22.09 -3.47 7.64
N ARG A 151 22.11 -2.29 7.02
CA ARG A 151 22.06 -1.06 7.81
C ARG A 151 20.72 -1.12 8.54
N LYS A 152 20.72 -1.64 9.77
CA LYS A 152 19.62 -1.37 10.69
C LYS A 152 19.49 0.14 10.70
N LEU A 153 18.39 0.65 10.14
CA LEU A 153 17.92 1.99 10.40
C LEU A 153 17.62 2.03 11.89
N GLN A 154 18.66 2.26 12.68
CA GLN A 154 18.55 2.47 14.10
C GLN A 154 18.07 3.91 14.25
N PHE A 155 16.76 4.09 14.18
CA PHE A 155 16.17 5.35 14.61
C PHE A 155 16.56 5.51 16.08
N SER A 156 17.37 6.52 16.36
CA SER A 156 17.75 6.85 17.73
C SER A 156 16.48 7.06 18.54
N PHE A 157 16.48 6.67 19.81
CA PHE A 157 15.40 6.97 20.74
C PHE A 157 15.03 8.46 20.69
N SER A 158 16.02 9.33 20.48
CA SER A 158 15.79 10.78 20.29
C SER A 158 14.90 11.07 19.09
N THR A 159 15.16 10.47 17.91
CA THR A 159 14.39 10.74 16.69
C THR A 159 12.93 10.32 16.84
N LEU A 160 12.69 9.14 17.43
CA LEU A 160 11.33 8.69 17.71
C LEU A 160 10.68 9.62 18.74
N PHE A 161 11.33 9.86 19.88
CA PHE A 161 10.82 10.74 20.94
C PHE A 161 10.42 12.14 20.44
N PHE A 162 11.27 12.79 19.61
CA PHE A 162 10.94 14.07 19.01
C PHE A 162 9.73 13.99 18.06
N SER A 163 9.61 12.90 17.29
CA SER A 163 8.45 12.72 16.40
C SER A 163 7.14 12.53 17.18
N GLN A 164 7.14 11.77 18.28
CA GLN A 164 5.98 11.63 19.16
C GLN A 164 5.57 12.97 19.79
N ILE A 165 6.54 13.76 20.26
CA ILE A 165 6.29 15.12 20.80
C ILE A 165 5.66 16.02 19.74
N LEU A 166 6.12 15.94 18.48
CA LEU A 166 5.59 16.76 17.40
C LEU A 166 4.11 16.42 17.11
N ILE A 167 3.77 15.12 17.09
CA ILE A 167 2.39 14.64 16.86
C ILE A 167 1.47 15.06 18.01
N LEU A 168 1.93 14.91 19.26
CA LEU A 168 1.17 15.35 20.44
C LEU A 168 0.93 16.86 20.41
N ASN A 169 1.95 17.67 20.15
CA ASN A 169 1.80 19.13 20.07
C ASN A 169 0.90 19.56 18.93
N SER A 170 1.02 18.96 17.73
CA SER A 170 0.16 19.32 16.61
C SER A 170 -1.30 18.96 16.88
N SER A 171 -1.57 17.80 17.49
CA SER A 171 -2.93 17.40 17.88
C SER A 171 -3.52 18.30 18.96
N TYR A 172 -2.72 18.72 19.94
CA TYR A 172 -3.13 19.66 20.98
C TYR A 172 -3.44 21.04 20.40
N ILE A 173 -2.57 21.57 19.55
CA ILE A 173 -2.79 22.85 18.85
C ILE A 173 -4.05 22.76 17.99
N ALA A 174 -4.25 21.68 17.23
CA ALA A 174 -5.44 21.49 16.41
C ALA A 174 -6.73 21.44 17.24
N SER A 175 -6.71 20.73 18.38
CA SER A 175 -7.86 20.62 19.29
C SER A 175 -8.19 21.95 19.97
N LEU A 176 -7.16 22.66 20.46
CA LEU A 176 -7.32 23.99 21.06
C LEU A 176 -7.82 25.00 20.03
N THR A 177 -7.27 24.97 18.82
CA THR A 177 -7.71 25.81 17.71
C THR A 177 -9.16 25.50 17.37
N SER A 178 -9.56 24.22 17.31
CA SER A 178 -10.94 23.80 17.08
C SER A 178 -11.88 24.31 18.16
N ILE A 179 -11.48 24.29 19.44
CA ILE A 179 -12.32 24.79 20.55
C ILE A 179 -12.45 26.31 20.47
N LEU A 180 -11.34 27.03 20.26
CA LEU A 180 -11.34 28.49 20.15
C LEU A 180 -12.08 28.99 18.91
N THR A 181 -11.97 28.28 17.77
CA THR A 181 -12.75 28.61 16.56
C THR A 181 -14.24 28.34 16.73
N VAL A 182 -14.65 27.37 17.57
CA VAL A 182 -16.06 27.13 17.89
C VAL A 182 -16.64 28.21 18.81
N GLU A 183 -15.88 28.72 19.80
CA GLU A 183 -16.37 29.79 20.68
C GLU A 183 -16.38 31.18 20.01
N GLN A 184 -15.48 31.44 19.05
CA GLN A 184 -15.40 32.73 18.34
C GLN A 184 -16.49 32.95 17.27
N LEU A 185 -17.36 31.98 16.99
CA LEU A 185 -18.41 32.08 15.96
C LEU A 185 -19.84 32.12 16.54
N SER A 186 -20.05 32.80 17.67
CA SER A 186 -21.36 32.89 18.32
C SER A 186 -22.33 33.80 17.54
N SER A 187 -22.99 33.25 16.53
CA SER A 187 -24.04 33.95 15.81
C SER A 187 -25.36 33.99 16.61
N PRO A 188 -26.12 35.12 16.59
CA PRO A 188 -27.45 35.20 17.23
C PRO A 188 -28.49 34.24 16.63
N VAL A 189 -28.30 33.84 15.37
CA VAL A 189 -29.17 32.88 14.67
C VAL A 189 -28.61 31.50 14.95
N LYS A 190 -29.38 30.64 15.61
CA LYS A 190 -28.95 29.28 16.01
C LYS A 190 -29.43 28.20 15.05
N GLY A 191 -30.30 28.56 14.09
CA GLY A 191 -30.84 27.66 13.07
C GLY A 191 -32.15 28.18 12.47
N ILE A 192 -32.76 27.39 11.60
CA ILE A 192 -33.99 27.77 10.88
C ILE A 192 -35.17 28.06 11.83
N GLU A 193 -35.25 27.35 12.97
CA GLU A 193 -36.28 27.59 13.99
C GLU A 193 -36.20 29.00 14.57
N SER A 194 -34.97 29.53 14.76
CA SER A 194 -34.76 30.90 15.23
C SER A 194 -35.15 31.95 14.17
N LEU A 195 -35.05 31.60 12.88
CA LEU A 195 -35.50 32.47 11.79
C LEU A 195 -37.03 32.44 11.62
N ALA A 196 -37.64 31.26 11.81
CA ALA A 196 -39.09 31.08 11.74
C ALA A 196 -39.81 31.82 12.88
N THR A 197 -39.26 31.75 14.11
CA THR A 197 -39.80 32.45 15.29
C THR A 197 -39.37 33.91 15.41
N GLY A 198 -38.26 34.29 14.76
CA GLY A 198 -37.75 35.66 14.74
C GLY A 198 -38.56 36.60 13.84
N GLY A 199 -38.18 37.89 13.82
CA GLY A 199 -38.78 38.92 12.96
C GLY A 199 -37.90 39.38 11.80
N ASP A 200 -36.66 38.89 11.72
CA ASP A 200 -35.66 39.46 10.82
C ASP A 200 -35.91 39.13 9.34
N PRO A 201 -35.44 39.97 8.40
CA PRO A 201 -35.47 39.69 6.96
C PRO A 201 -34.54 38.54 6.57
N ILE A 202 -35.00 37.70 5.62
CA ILE A 202 -34.31 36.50 5.16
C ILE A 202 -34.14 36.59 3.64
N GLY A 203 -32.90 36.50 3.17
CA GLY A 203 -32.57 36.46 1.76
C GLY A 203 -32.78 35.07 1.17
N PHE A 204 -33.21 34.98 -0.08
CA PHE A 204 -33.30 33.70 -0.80
C PHE A 204 -33.01 33.88 -2.29
N LEU A 205 -32.57 32.81 -2.96
CA LEU A 205 -32.38 32.83 -4.42
C LEU A 205 -33.72 32.98 -5.13
N LYS A 206 -33.89 34.05 -5.92
CA LYS A 206 -35.10 34.28 -6.69
C LYS A 206 -35.33 33.15 -7.70
N GLY A 207 -36.54 32.59 -7.71
CA GLY A 207 -36.90 31.47 -8.58
C GLY A 207 -36.45 30.10 -8.07
N SER A 208 -35.83 30.03 -6.88
CA SER A 208 -35.56 28.77 -6.21
C SER A 208 -36.78 28.23 -5.47
N PHE A 209 -36.72 26.95 -5.09
CA PHE A 209 -37.73 26.31 -4.25
C PHE A 209 -37.82 26.93 -2.83
N ALA A 210 -36.78 27.66 -2.39
CA ALA A 210 -36.69 28.19 -1.04
C ALA A 210 -37.87 29.12 -0.69
N GLU A 211 -38.40 29.91 -1.63
CA GLU A 211 -39.52 30.80 -1.36
C GLU A 211 -40.77 30.04 -0.90
N ASN A 212 -41.17 29.03 -1.68
CA ASN A 212 -42.35 28.22 -1.39
C ASN A 212 -42.15 27.43 -0.10
N TYR A 213 -40.95 26.87 0.11
CA TYR A 213 -40.66 26.15 1.35
C TYR A 213 -40.74 27.05 2.60
N LEU A 214 -40.13 28.23 2.56
CA LEU A 214 -40.14 29.16 3.69
C LEU A 214 -41.56 29.66 4.00
N THR A 215 -42.38 29.85 2.98
CA THR A 215 -43.75 30.37 3.13
C THR A 215 -44.77 29.30 3.49
N ASP A 216 -44.75 28.17 2.79
CA ASP A 216 -45.79 27.14 2.88
C ASP A 216 -45.48 26.10 3.99
N GLU A 217 -44.22 25.72 4.19
CA GLU A 217 -43.82 24.70 5.18
C GLU A 217 -43.40 25.29 6.52
N LEU A 218 -42.67 26.42 6.50
CA LEU A 218 -42.18 27.09 7.71
C LEU A 218 -43.04 28.27 8.16
N ASN A 219 -44.11 28.58 7.41
CA ASN A 219 -45.07 29.65 7.70
C ASN A 219 -44.41 31.03 7.93
N ILE A 220 -43.29 31.30 7.24
CA ILE A 220 -42.60 32.59 7.29
C ILE A 220 -43.33 33.57 6.38
N HIS A 221 -43.68 34.72 6.93
CA HIS A 221 -44.43 35.73 6.20
C HIS A 221 -43.65 36.28 5.01
N ARG A 222 -44.26 36.30 3.81
CA ARG A 222 -43.64 36.75 2.54
C ARG A 222 -42.98 38.13 2.63
N SER A 223 -43.51 39.04 3.47
CA SER A 223 -42.96 40.39 3.65
C SER A 223 -41.55 40.40 4.25
N ARG A 224 -41.10 39.29 4.83
CA ARG A 224 -39.76 39.12 5.42
C ARG A 224 -38.77 38.51 4.42
N LEU A 225 -39.23 38.05 3.27
CA LEU A 225 -38.40 37.37 2.29
C LEU A 225 -37.86 38.38 1.27
N VAL A 226 -36.54 38.38 1.10
CA VAL A 226 -35.83 39.27 0.18
C VAL A 226 -35.30 38.44 -1.00
N PRO A 227 -35.83 38.61 -2.22
CA PRO A 227 -35.35 37.89 -3.38
C PRO A 227 -34.00 38.44 -3.84
N LEU A 228 -33.01 37.57 -3.99
CA LEU A 228 -31.63 37.89 -4.40
C LEU A 228 -31.24 37.05 -5.63
N ASN A 229 -30.43 37.60 -6.54
CA ASN A 229 -30.15 36.99 -7.85
C ASN A 229 -28.68 36.66 -8.10
N SER A 230 -27.74 37.18 -7.30
CA SER A 230 -26.31 36.96 -7.51
C SER A 230 -25.51 36.86 -6.20
N PRO A 231 -24.33 36.22 -6.23
CA PRO A 231 -23.42 36.18 -5.08
C PRO A 231 -23.06 37.56 -4.52
N GLU A 232 -22.93 38.56 -5.39
CA GLU A 232 -22.65 39.95 -4.99
C GLU A 232 -23.81 40.56 -4.21
N GLU A 233 -25.05 40.26 -4.59
CA GLU A 233 -26.23 40.67 -3.85
C GLU A 233 -26.29 39.99 -2.46
N TYR A 234 -25.79 38.76 -2.34
CA TYR A 234 -25.80 38.01 -1.08
C TYR A 234 -24.85 38.65 -0.08
N GLU A 235 -23.61 38.90 -0.51
CA GLU A 235 -22.62 39.57 0.33
C GLU A 235 -23.08 40.96 0.74
N LYS A 236 -23.59 41.75 -0.19
CA LYS A 236 -24.09 43.09 0.14
C LYS A 236 -25.22 43.02 1.18
N ALA A 237 -26.20 42.15 0.96
CA ALA A 237 -27.33 41.99 1.89
C ALA A 237 -26.89 41.48 3.28
N LEU A 238 -25.91 40.59 3.34
CA LEU A 238 -25.35 40.08 4.60
C LEU A 238 -24.50 41.12 5.33
N GLN A 239 -23.72 41.95 4.60
CA GLN A 239 -22.91 43.03 5.18
C GLN A 239 -23.77 44.17 5.73
N ASP A 240 -24.83 44.54 5.01
CA ASP A 240 -25.80 45.55 5.44
C ASP A 240 -26.52 45.08 6.72
N GLY A 241 -26.89 43.79 6.77
CA GLY A 241 -27.53 43.17 7.92
C GLY A 241 -28.97 43.66 8.16
N PRO A 242 -29.73 43.00 9.05
CA PRO A 242 -31.17 43.22 9.19
C PRO A 242 -31.52 44.65 9.65
N SER A 243 -30.66 45.27 10.45
CA SER A 243 -30.87 46.62 10.99
C SER A 243 -30.65 47.74 9.97
N ALA A 244 -29.95 47.49 8.86
CA ALA A 244 -29.65 48.50 7.83
C ALA A 244 -30.33 48.21 6.48
N GLY A 245 -31.39 47.38 6.48
CA GLY A 245 -32.14 47.05 5.26
C GLY A 245 -31.58 45.85 4.47
N GLY A 246 -30.58 45.16 5.02
CA GLY A 246 -30.09 43.87 4.54
C GLY A 246 -30.83 42.69 5.19
N VAL A 247 -30.18 41.53 5.25
CA VAL A 247 -30.78 40.27 5.71
C VAL A 247 -30.00 39.68 6.88
N ALA A 248 -30.68 38.95 7.76
CA ALA A 248 -30.03 38.24 8.86
C ALA A 248 -29.36 36.93 8.42
N ALA A 249 -29.88 36.33 7.34
CA ALA A 249 -29.38 35.10 6.75
C ALA A 249 -29.80 35.02 5.27
N VAL A 250 -29.06 34.24 4.48
CA VAL A 250 -29.41 33.87 3.10
C VAL A 250 -29.62 32.36 3.03
N ILE A 251 -30.67 31.93 2.34
CA ILE A 251 -31.02 30.54 2.12
C ILE A 251 -30.97 30.25 0.62
N ASP A 252 -30.15 29.28 0.23
CA ASP A 252 -29.99 28.88 -1.17
C ASP A 252 -29.79 27.35 -1.27
N GLU A 253 -28.97 26.80 -2.18
CA GLU A 253 -28.47 25.41 -2.26
C GLU A 253 -27.02 25.29 -1.68
N ARG A 254 -26.68 24.20 -0.98
CA ARG A 254 -25.41 24.05 -0.22
C ARG A 254 -24.19 24.15 -1.11
N ALA A 255 -24.22 23.47 -2.25
CA ALA A 255 -23.08 23.48 -3.18
C ALA A 255 -22.74 24.91 -3.64
N TYR A 256 -23.76 25.75 -3.83
CA TYR A 256 -23.57 27.16 -4.16
C TYR A 256 -23.02 27.97 -2.99
N MET A 257 -23.46 27.66 -1.76
CA MET A 257 -22.89 28.30 -0.59
C MET A 257 -21.44 27.89 -0.37
N GLU A 258 -21.09 26.60 -0.36
CA GLU A 258 -19.69 26.16 -0.25
C GLU A 258 -18.78 26.88 -1.26
N LEU A 259 -19.26 27.07 -2.49
CA LEU A 259 -18.55 27.84 -3.50
C LEU A 259 -18.41 29.33 -3.13
N PHE A 260 -19.48 29.98 -2.69
CA PHE A 260 -19.47 31.37 -2.21
C PHE A 260 -18.41 31.61 -1.12
N LEU A 261 -18.10 30.60 -0.31
CA LEU A 261 -17.28 30.69 0.90
C LEU A 261 -15.83 30.37 0.66
N SER A 262 -15.56 29.54 -0.34
CA SER A 262 -14.22 29.25 -0.81
C SER A 262 -13.45 30.53 -1.20
N SER A 263 -14.17 31.59 -1.60
CA SER A 263 -13.61 32.87 -2.03
C SER A 263 -13.83 34.03 -1.05
N ARG A 264 -14.61 33.85 0.03
CA ARG A 264 -15.06 34.93 0.93
C ARG A 264 -14.97 34.50 2.39
N GLY A 265 -14.04 35.13 3.12
CA GLY A 265 -13.90 34.93 4.57
C GLY A 265 -14.91 35.77 5.38
N GLY A 266 -15.11 35.41 6.65
CA GLY A 266 -15.96 36.15 7.58
C GLY A 266 -17.40 35.66 7.66
N TYR A 267 -17.72 34.53 7.03
CA TYR A 267 -19.02 33.90 7.09
C TYR A 267 -18.84 32.39 7.51
N SER A 268 -19.73 31.78 8.32
CA SER A 268 -19.73 30.37 8.83
C SER A 268 -21.07 29.59 8.83
N ILE A 269 -21.10 28.24 8.68
CA ILE A 269 -22.34 27.49 8.43
C ILE A 269 -23.20 27.39 9.70
N VAL A 270 -24.47 27.79 9.69
CA VAL A 270 -25.33 27.76 10.89
C VAL A 270 -26.66 27.04 10.70
N GLY A 271 -26.93 26.09 11.60
CA GLY A 271 -28.16 25.31 11.65
C GLY A 271 -28.08 23.97 10.92
N GLN A 272 -29.08 23.11 11.18
CA GLN A 272 -29.24 21.80 10.52
C GLN A 272 -29.97 21.95 9.18
N GLU A 273 -29.62 21.13 8.18
CA GLU A 273 -30.42 21.05 6.95
C GLU A 273 -31.86 20.63 7.23
N PHE A 274 -32.78 21.30 6.55
CA PHE A 274 -34.20 21.16 6.81
C PHE A 274 -34.99 20.62 5.61
N THR A 275 -34.39 20.49 4.42
CA THR A 275 -35.04 19.87 3.26
C THR A 275 -34.50 18.45 3.00
N LYS A 276 -35.39 17.44 3.12
CA LYS A 276 -35.17 16.09 2.57
C LYS A 276 -35.97 15.95 1.28
N MET A 277 -35.52 16.59 0.20
CA MET A 277 -35.83 16.13 -1.15
C MET A 277 -34.57 15.51 -1.72
N GLY A 278 -34.53 14.18 -1.72
CA GLY A 278 -33.38 13.42 -2.14
C GLY A 278 -33.19 13.48 -3.64
N TRP A 279 -32.09 14.09 -4.08
CA TRP A 279 -31.18 13.53 -5.07
C TRP A 279 -29.76 13.86 -4.62
N GLY A 280 -29.07 12.92 -3.97
CA GLY A 280 -27.61 12.87 -3.84
C GLY A 280 -26.88 14.00 -3.08
N PHE A 281 -26.29 13.62 -1.94
CA PHE A 281 -25.09 14.21 -1.30
C PHE A 281 -25.12 15.65 -0.75
N ILE A 282 -25.11 15.66 0.60
CA ILE A 282 -24.31 16.49 1.53
C ILE A 282 -24.60 17.99 1.62
N GLU A 283 -25.29 18.33 2.71
CA GLU A 283 -24.85 19.10 3.90
C GLU A 283 -25.19 20.64 3.87
N SER A 284 -25.00 21.47 4.93
CA SER A 284 -25.40 22.87 5.37
C SER A 284 -24.80 24.30 4.91
N TYR A 285 -25.27 25.49 5.43
CA TYR A 285 -25.11 26.93 4.95
C TYR A 285 -24.50 28.02 5.87
N ILE A 286 -23.75 29.03 5.32
CA ILE A 286 -22.93 30.10 5.98
C ILE A 286 -23.56 31.49 6.38
N LYS A 287 -23.14 32.11 7.53
CA LYS A 287 -23.41 33.45 8.13
C LYS A 287 -22.20 34.29 8.66
N TYR A 288 -22.29 35.61 8.50
CA TYR A 288 -21.37 36.74 8.82
C TYR A 288 -21.05 37.02 10.33
N ASP A 289 -19.84 37.54 10.63
CA ASP A 289 -19.52 38.23 11.91
C ASP A 289 -18.80 39.59 11.71
N LYS A 290 -19.20 40.58 12.52
CA LYS A 290 -18.93 42.02 12.39
C LYS A 290 -18.22 42.51 13.64
N ASP A 291 -16.95 42.16 13.83
CA ASP A 291 -16.01 42.89 14.70
C ASP A 291 -14.59 42.34 14.53
N ILE A 292 -13.83 42.91 13.59
CA ILE A 292 -12.37 42.89 13.61
C ILE A 292 -11.87 44.29 13.29
N ARG A 293 -11.47 45.01 14.34
CA ARG A 293 -10.38 45.99 14.27
C ARG A 293 -9.05 45.27 14.44
#